data_AF-A0A7X7M6H6-F1
#
_entry.id   AF-A0A7X7M6H6-F1
#
_cell.length_a   1.000
_cell.length_b   1.000
_cell.length_c   1.000
_cell.angle_alpha   90.00
_cell.angle_beta   90.00
_cell.angle_gamma   90.00
#
_symmetry.space_group_name_H-M   'P 1'
#
loop_
_entity.id
_entity.type
_entity.pdbx_description
1 polymer ?
#
loop_
_entity_poly.entity_id
_entity_poly.type
_entity_poly.pdbx_seq_one_letter_code
_entity_poly.pdbx_strand_id
1 'polypeptide(L)'
;MKKISVWSCVFLALALFLVAGCDNRAQGLEITDSAMMSQEQQPIAAVSVIYNGQDIALNNEEAAALSQLFAAAEVEEFLYPDHNQGQYSDPLYTIKIVYADQSEEMIYSTETGHVFYRFTGTAGADGTAGYILIRSDEVFDLLSGLDWQE
;
A
#
# COMPACT_ATOMS: atom_id res chain seq x y z
N MET A 1 -57.56 -1.74 -60.04
CA MET A 1 -56.60 -2.72 -60.58
C MET A 1 -55.22 -2.48 -59.97
N LYS A 2 -54.82 -3.26 -58.95
CA LYS A 2 -53.52 -3.94 -58.82
C LYS A 2 -53.57 -4.74 -57.51
N LYS A 3 -53.09 -5.96 -57.58
CA LYS A 3 -53.30 -7.08 -56.64
C LYS A 3 -51.93 -7.50 -56.04
N ILE A 4 -51.99 -8.32 -54.97
CA ILE A 4 -50.99 -9.32 -54.51
C ILE A 4 -49.77 -8.71 -53.77
N SER A 5 -49.23 -9.23 -52.67
CA SER A 5 -49.57 -10.34 -51.76
C SER A 5 -48.61 -10.27 -50.57
N VAL A 6 -49.08 -10.66 -49.39
CA VAL A 6 -48.26 -11.04 -48.22
C VAL A 6 -47.57 -12.37 -48.53
N TRP A 7 -46.36 -12.57 -48.00
CA TRP A 7 -45.70 -13.84 -47.59
C TRP A 7 -44.22 -13.94 -48.03
N SER A 8 -43.46 -14.54 -47.11
CA SER A 8 -42.12 -15.14 -47.24
C SER A 8 -40.91 -14.27 -46.91
N CYS A 9 -40.60 -14.31 -45.62
CA CYS A 9 -39.25 -14.36 -45.08
C CYS A 9 -38.33 -15.26 -45.92
N VAL A 10 -37.22 -14.71 -46.42
CA VAL A 10 -35.99 -15.47 -46.62
C VAL A 10 -34.85 -14.64 -46.04
N PHE A 11 -34.49 -15.03 -44.82
CA PHE A 11 -33.16 -15.00 -44.22
C PHE A 11 -32.07 -14.23 -44.99
N LEU A 12 -31.69 -13.07 -44.47
CA LEU A 12 -30.30 -12.65 -44.54
C LEU A 12 -29.83 -12.36 -43.10
N ALA A 13 -28.98 -13.27 -42.63
CA ALA A 13 -28.28 -13.16 -41.38
C ALA A 13 -27.37 -11.93 -41.38
N LEU A 14 -27.42 -11.15 -40.31
CA LEU A 14 -26.21 -10.61 -39.73
C LEU A 14 -26.49 -10.38 -38.24
N ALA A 15 -25.94 -11.27 -37.42
CA ALA A 15 -25.84 -11.07 -35.99
C ALA A 15 -25.02 -9.78 -35.76
N LEU A 16 -25.71 -8.66 -35.55
CA LEU A 16 -25.08 -7.53 -34.88
C LEU A 16 -24.90 -7.97 -33.43
N PHE A 17 -23.67 -8.39 -33.11
CA PHE A 17 -23.19 -8.40 -31.75
C PHE A 17 -23.58 -7.07 -31.10
N LEU A 18 -24.34 -7.17 -30.01
CA LEU A 18 -24.40 -6.14 -29.00
C LEU A 18 -22.95 -5.86 -28.58
N VAL A 19 -22.33 -4.85 -29.17
CA VAL A 19 -21.37 -4.04 -28.44
C VAL A 19 -22.26 -3.20 -27.52
N ALA A 20 -22.77 -3.84 -26.47
CA ALA A 20 -22.86 -3.15 -25.20
C ALA A 20 -21.42 -2.72 -24.94
N GLY A 21 -21.11 -1.48 -25.31
CA GLY A 21 -20.05 -0.76 -24.66
C GLY A 21 -20.42 -0.75 -23.19
N CYS A 22 -20.06 -1.81 -22.47
CA CYS A 22 -19.45 -1.60 -21.19
C CYS A 22 -18.35 -0.60 -21.52
N ASP A 23 -18.63 0.66 -21.23
CA ASP A 23 -17.59 1.60 -20.86
C ASP A 23 -16.83 0.94 -19.72
N ASN A 24 -15.92 0.02 -20.08
CA ASN A 24 -14.74 -0.29 -19.33
C ASN A 24 -13.84 0.94 -19.44
N ARG A 25 -14.35 2.09 -18.99
CA ARG A 25 -13.60 2.85 -18.02
C ARG A 25 -13.53 1.97 -16.78
N ALA A 26 -12.69 0.93 -16.88
CA ALA A 26 -11.62 0.83 -15.93
C ALA A 26 -10.99 2.23 -15.94
N GLN A 27 -11.57 3.11 -15.12
CA GLN A 27 -10.75 4.00 -14.33
C GLN A 27 -9.68 3.03 -13.85
N GLY A 28 -8.47 3.18 -14.38
CA GLY A 28 -7.34 2.71 -13.62
C GLY A 28 -7.60 3.31 -12.25
N LEU A 29 -8.06 2.46 -11.33
CA LEU A 29 -7.72 2.66 -9.95
C LEU A 29 -6.21 2.71 -10.06
N GLU A 30 -5.66 3.91 -10.20
CA GLU A 30 -4.35 4.17 -9.66
C GLU A 30 -4.52 3.71 -8.22
N ILE A 31 -4.06 2.49 -7.97
CA ILE A 31 -3.88 1.98 -6.62
C ILE A 31 -2.87 2.97 -6.07
N THR A 32 -3.36 4.02 -5.44
CA THR A 32 -2.50 4.91 -4.69
C THR A 32 -1.94 4.01 -3.60
N ASP A 33 -0.62 3.85 -3.60
CA ASP A 33 0.12 3.03 -2.64
C ASP A 33 0.11 3.73 -1.26
N SER A 34 -1.08 4.12 -0.81
CA SER A 34 -1.33 5.04 0.30
C SER A 34 -1.52 4.29 1.62
N ALA A 35 -1.27 2.98 1.66
CA ALA A 35 -1.33 2.18 2.88
C ALA A 35 0.05 2.14 3.54
N MET A 36 0.09 2.26 4.87
CA MET A 36 1.36 2.24 5.62
C MET A 36 2.12 0.91 5.45
N MET A 37 1.38 -0.19 5.33
CA MET A 37 1.91 -1.49 4.95
C MET A 37 1.24 -1.96 3.67
N SER A 38 1.99 -2.61 2.78
CA SER A 38 1.45 -3.16 1.52
C SER A 38 0.55 -4.40 1.69
N GLN A 39 -0.07 -4.60 2.87
CA GLN A 39 -0.80 -5.81 3.27
C GLN A 39 -1.92 -6.24 2.33
N GLU A 40 -2.51 -5.29 1.58
CA GLU A 40 -3.56 -5.62 0.62
C GLU A 40 -3.06 -6.48 -0.55
N GLN A 41 -1.74 -6.65 -0.71
CA GLN A 41 -1.13 -7.23 -1.89
C GLN A 41 -0.46 -8.60 -1.63
N GLN A 42 -0.02 -8.91 -0.40
CA GLN A 42 0.80 -10.11 -0.09
C GLN A 42 0.65 -10.58 1.37
N PRO A 43 0.58 -11.90 1.66
CA PRO A 43 0.65 -12.42 3.03
C PRO A 43 2.01 -12.12 3.70
N ILE A 44 2.01 -11.74 4.98
CA ILE A 44 3.23 -11.51 5.77
C ILE A 44 3.83 -12.85 6.23
N ALA A 45 5.13 -13.05 6.00
CA ALA A 45 5.88 -14.21 6.46
C ALA A 45 6.59 -13.96 7.79
N ALA A 46 7.18 -12.77 7.97
CA ALA A 46 7.86 -12.37 9.21
C ALA A 46 7.85 -10.85 9.36
N VAL A 47 7.90 -10.39 10.61
CA VAL A 47 8.13 -8.99 10.96
C VAL A 47 9.24 -8.94 12.00
N SER A 48 10.17 -8.01 11.84
CA SER A 48 11.19 -7.73 12.83
C SER A 48 11.38 -6.24 13.03
N VAL A 49 11.91 -5.87 14.18
CA VAL A 49 12.18 -4.47 14.55
C VAL A 49 13.64 -4.33 14.90
N ILE A 50 14.29 -3.39 14.22
CA ILE A 50 15.67 -3.02 14.42
C ILE A 50 15.72 -1.82 15.36
N TYR A 51 16.41 -1.97 16.49
CA TYR A 51 16.63 -0.94 17.50
C TYR A 51 18.08 -1.03 17.98
N ASN A 52 18.81 0.08 18.00
CA ASN A 52 20.23 0.12 18.37
C ASN A 52 21.11 -0.96 17.68
N GLY A 53 20.78 -1.30 16.43
CA GLY A 53 21.47 -2.31 15.64
C GLY A 53 21.14 -3.77 15.98
N GLN A 54 20.24 -4.02 16.93
CA GLN A 54 19.70 -5.35 17.21
C GLN A 54 18.43 -5.57 16.40
N ASP A 55 18.33 -6.73 15.74
CA ASP A 55 17.17 -7.15 14.96
C ASP A 55 16.34 -8.15 15.77
N ILE A 56 15.16 -7.73 16.23
CA ILE A 56 14.27 -8.53 17.06
C ILE A 56 13.07 -8.98 16.24
N ALA A 57 12.94 -10.30 16.06
CA ALA A 57 11.77 -10.88 15.43
C ALA A 57 10.54 -10.74 16.33
N LEU A 58 9.46 -10.19 15.78
CA LEU A 58 8.17 -10.14 16.47
C LEU A 58 7.52 -11.51 16.41
N ASN A 59 6.83 -11.88 17.49
CA ASN A 59 5.95 -13.04 17.47
C ASN A 59 4.67 -12.74 16.68
N ASN A 60 3.85 -13.77 16.43
CA ASN A 60 2.63 -13.62 15.62
C ASN A 60 1.61 -12.63 16.21
N GLU A 61 1.51 -12.54 17.53
CA GLU A 61 0.57 -11.64 18.20
C GLU A 61 1.04 -10.19 18.09
N GLU A 62 2.33 -9.93 18.31
CA GLU A 62 2.96 -8.62 18.15
C GLU A 62 2.89 -8.13 16.70
N ALA A 63 3.24 -8.99 15.75
CA ALA A 63 3.16 -8.67 14.32
C ALA A 63 1.72 -8.37 13.88
N ALA A 64 0.74 -9.11 14.41
CA ALA A 64 -0.68 -8.86 14.14
C ALA A 64 -1.18 -7.55 14.78
N ALA A 65 -0.74 -7.24 16.00
CA ALA A 65 -1.07 -5.98 16.66
C ALA A 65 -0.50 -4.78 15.88
N LEU A 66 0.78 -4.83 15.52
CA LEU A 66 1.44 -3.80 14.73
C LEU A 66 0.74 -3.59 13.38
N SER A 67 0.39 -4.69 12.71
CA SER A 67 -0.38 -4.68 11.47
C SER A 67 -1.72 -3.94 11.59
N GLN A 68 -2.47 -4.21 12.66
CA GLN A 68 -3.76 -3.58 12.90
C GLN A 68 -3.61 -2.08 13.17
N LEU A 69 -2.58 -1.68 13.92
CA LEU A 69 -2.31 -0.27 14.18
C LEU A 69 -1.98 0.48 12.88
N PHE A 70 -1.11 -0.08 12.04
CA PHE A 70 -0.79 0.52 10.75
C PHE A 70 -1.97 0.56 9.78
N ALA A 71 -2.83 -0.46 9.78
CA ALA A 71 -4.04 -0.48 8.95
C ALA A 71 -5.10 0.54 9.42
N ALA A 72 -5.13 0.87 10.71
CA ALA A 72 -6.09 1.81 11.27
C ALA A 72 -5.62 3.28 11.25
N ALA A 73 -4.33 3.52 11.02
CA ALA A 73 -3.74 4.85 11.06
C ALA A 73 -4.17 5.71 9.86
N GLU A 74 -4.37 7.00 10.12
CA GLU A 74 -4.56 7.99 9.06
C GLU A 74 -3.20 8.28 8.40
N VAL A 75 -3.15 8.10 7.08
CA VAL A 75 -1.92 8.23 6.29
C VAL A 75 -1.86 9.59 5.61
N GLU A 76 -0.73 10.27 5.78
CA GLU A 76 -0.40 11.48 5.04
C GLU A 76 0.59 11.12 3.91
N GLU A 77 0.23 11.41 2.65
CA GLU A 77 1.05 11.14 1.46
C GLU A 77 1.77 12.40 0.96
N PHE A 78 3.07 12.27 0.67
CA PHE A 78 3.92 13.38 0.23
C PHE A 78 4.67 13.02 -1.08
N LEU A 79 4.49 13.87 -2.10
CA LEU A 79 5.24 13.85 -3.36
C LEU A 79 6.37 14.89 -3.31
N TYR A 80 7.62 14.50 -3.57
CA TYR A 80 8.82 15.38 -3.46
C TYR A 80 8.73 16.58 -4.42
N PRO A 81 8.73 17.85 -3.92
CA PRO A 81 9.94 18.67 -3.74
C PRO A 81 10.07 19.51 -2.46
N ASP A 82 9.19 19.35 -1.44
CA ASP A 82 9.23 20.16 -0.20
C ASP A 82 10.13 19.59 0.93
N HIS A 83 11.13 18.80 0.56
CA HIS A 83 11.90 17.96 1.48
C HIS A 83 13.07 18.68 2.16
N ASN A 84 12.84 19.89 2.66
CA ASN A 84 13.80 20.55 3.56
C ASN A 84 13.87 19.92 4.95
N GLN A 85 13.23 18.77 5.20
CA GLN A 85 13.35 18.01 6.44
C GLN A 85 13.59 16.53 6.14
N GLY A 86 14.76 16.23 5.56
CA GLY A 86 15.32 14.89 5.73
C GLY A 86 15.55 14.64 7.22
N GLN A 87 15.36 13.40 7.66
CA GLN A 87 15.70 12.99 9.01
C GLN A 87 17.15 13.36 9.30
N TYR A 88 17.41 14.16 10.33
CA TYR A 88 18.75 14.66 10.64
C TYR A 88 19.61 13.63 11.39
N SER A 89 19.02 12.52 11.80
CA SER A 89 19.63 11.43 12.57
C SER A 89 19.03 10.08 12.19
N ASP A 90 19.67 9.01 12.65
CA ASP A 90 19.18 7.65 12.47
C ASP A 90 17.78 7.46 13.08
N PRO A 91 16.93 6.60 12.50
CA PRO A 91 15.63 6.26 13.04
C PRO A 91 15.76 5.55 14.39
N LEU A 92 14.80 5.80 15.30
CA LEU A 92 14.78 5.11 16.60
C LEU A 92 14.52 3.60 16.39
N TYR A 93 13.48 3.31 15.61
CA TYR A 93 13.07 1.99 15.16
C TYR A 93 13.08 1.91 13.64
N THR A 94 13.53 0.77 13.13
CA THR A 94 13.30 0.37 11.74
C THR A 94 12.57 -0.96 11.71
N ILE A 95 11.38 -0.99 11.13
CA ILE A 95 10.53 -2.18 11.06
C ILE A 95 10.74 -2.81 9.69
N LYS A 96 11.13 -4.08 9.70
CA LYS A 96 11.30 -4.90 8.51
C LYS A 96 10.13 -5.87 8.38
N ILE A 97 9.48 -5.85 7.23
CA ILE A 97 8.40 -6.77 6.88
C ILE A 97 8.90 -7.67 5.75
N VAL A 98 8.82 -8.98 5.94
CA VAL A 98 9.11 -9.97 4.91
C VAL A 98 7.80 -10.62 4.49
N TYR A 99 7.47 -10.54 3.21
CA TYR A 99 6.27 -11.17 2.65
C TYR A 99 6.51 -12.63 2.25
N ALA A 100 5.44 -13.36 1.99
CA ALA A 100 5.48 -14.76 1.58
C ALA A 100 6.30 -14.99 0.30
N ASP A 101 6.31 -14.03 -0.62
CA ASP A 101 7.12 -14.06 -1.85
C ASP A 101 8.59 -13.64 -1.65
N GLN A 102 9.01 -13.41 -0.40
CA GLN A 102 10.34 -12.94 0.01
C GLN A 102 10.66 -11.49 -0.36
N SER A 103 9.67 -10.72 -0.84
CA SER A 103 9.85 -9.26 -0.92
C SER A 103 9.94 -8.65 0.48
N GLU A 104 10.70 -7.56 0.58
CA GLU A 104 10.93 -6.86 1.83
C GLU A 104 10.38 -5.43 1.75
N GLU A 105 9.72 -4.99 2.81
CA GLU A 105 9.28 -3.61 3.01
C GLU A 105 9.90 -3.08 4.29
N MET A 106 10.40 -1.84 4.23
CA MET A 106 11.04 -1.16 5.34
C MET A 106 10.21 0.06 5.74
N ILE A 107 9.86 0.12 7.02
CA ILE A 107 9.20 1.27 7.64
C ILE A 107 10.18 1.85 8.67
N TYR A 108 10.35 3.17 8.62
CA TYR A 108 11.27 3.89 9.48
C TYR A 108 10.48 4.75 10.46
N SER A 109 10.97 4.91 11.67
CA SER A 109 10.49 5.94 12.58
C SER A 109 11.37 7.19 12.55
N THR A 110 10.83 8.32 12.97
CA THR A 110 11.64 9.50 13.36
C THR A 110 12.50 9.19 14.58
N GLU A 111 13.45 10.06 14.93
CA GLU A 111 14.28 9.86 16.13
C GLU A 111 13.48 9.86 17.44
N THR A 112 12.25 10.41 17.43
CA THR A 112 11.36 10.41 18.60
C THR A 112 10.54 9.12 18.70
N GLY A 113 10.42 8.34 17.63
CA GLY A 113 9.63 7.11 17.60
C GLY A 113 8.12 7.29 17.41
N HIS A 114 7.60 8.52 17.36
CA HIS A 114 6.14 8.78 17.29
C HIS A 114 5.60 8.95 15.86
N VAL A 115 6.50 9.14 14.90
CA VAL A 115 6.16 9.31 13.48
C VAL A 115 6.85 8.21 12.70
N PHE A 116 6.11 7.50 11.87
CA PHE A 116 6.61 6.42 11.03
C PHE A 116 6.38 6.75 9.57
N TYR A 117 7.31 6.38 8.70
CA TYR A 117 7.21 6.61 7.27
C TYR A 117 7.78 5.43 6.46
N ARG A 118 7.26 5.24 5.24
CA ARG A 118 7.90 4.40 4.22
C ARG A 118 7.99 5.15 2.90
N PHE A 119 9.03 4.85 2.14
CA PHE A 119 9.17 5.36 0.78
C PHE A 119 8.25 4.60 -0.17
N THR A 120 7.57 5.33 -1.03
CA THR A 120 6.71 4.78 -2.07
C THR A 120 7.51 4.60 -3.37
N GLY A 121 7.04 3.72 -4.26
CA GLY A 121 7.59 3.59 -5.61
C GLY A 121 7.27 4.75 -6.55
N THR A 122 6.53 5.77 -6.08
CA THR A 122 6.12 6.93 -6.87
C THR A 122 7.22 7.98 -6.85
N ALA A 123 7.70 8.41 -8.02
CA ALA A 123 8.68 9.47 -8.11
C ALA A 123 8.01 10.85 -8.13
N GLY A 124 8.53 11.78 -7.33
CA GLY A 124 8.21 13.21 -7.39
C GLY A 124 8.70 13.86 -8.69
N ALA A 125 8.39 15.14 -8.86
CA ALA A 125 8.66 15.87 -10.10
C ALA A 125 10.15 15.98 -10.47
N ASP A 126 11.03 15.72 -9.51
CA ASP A 126 12.49 15.71 -9.62
C ASP A 126 13.09 14.29 -9.79
N GLY A 127 12.25 13.25 -9.76
CA GLY A 127 12.68 11.85 -9.86
C GLY A 127 12.97 11.17 -8.52
N THR A 128 12.76 11.84 -7.39
CA THR A 128 12.98 11.29 -6.04
C THR A 128 11.75 10.51 -5.57
N ALA A 129 11.94 9.37 -4.89
CA ALA A 129 10.82 8.60 -4.33
C ALA A 129 10.01 9.45 -3.33
N GLY A 130 8.69 9.42 -3.46
CA GLY A 130 7.75 9.95 -2.48
C GLY A 130 7.75 9.09 -1.22
N TYR A 131 6.96 9.52 -0.24
CA TYR A 131 6.78 8.75 0.98
C TYR A 131 5.39 8.99 1.55
N ILE A 132 4.97 8.03 2.36
CA ILE A 132 3.81 8.16 3.23
C ILE A 132 4.27 8.17 4.67
N LEU A 133 3.55 8.88 5.54
CA LEU A 133 3.81 8.89 6.96
C LEU A 133 2.52 8.71 7.77
N ILE A 134 2.70 8.21 8.98
CA ILE A 134 1.70 8.21 10.03
C ILE A 134 2.27 8.79 11.32
N ARG A 135 1.39 9.30 12.17
CA ARG A 135 1.70 9.64 13.57
C ARG A 135 0.92 8.68 14.45
N SER A 136 1.60 7.90 15.29
CA SER A 136 0.93 6.94 16.17
C SER A 136 1.72 6.69 17.44
N ASP A 137 1.13 7.13 18.55
CA ASP A 137 1.64 6.84 19.89
C ASP A 137 1.42 5.37 20.24
N GLU A 138 0.38 4.73 19.69
CA GLU A 138 0.08 3.32 19.93
C GLU A 138 1.14 2.39 19.33
N VAL A 139 1.67 2.72 18.15
CA VAL A 139 2.80 1.98 17.57
C VAL A 139 4.04 2.20 18.43
N PHE A 140 4.31 3.43 18.86
CA PHE A 140 5.43 3.72 19.77
C PHE A 140 5.31 2.92 21.08
N ASP A 141 4.14 2.90 21.71
CA ASP A 141 3.88 2.19 22.97
C ASP A 141 4.09 0.68 22.80
N LEU A 142 3.59 0.09 21.72
CA LEU A 142 3.80 -1.32 21.39
C LEU A 142 5.30 -1.65 21.29
N LEU A 143 6.06 -0.85 20.55
CA LEU A 143 7.49 -1.08 20.32
C LEU A 143 8.33 -0.81 21.57
N SER A 144 8.02 0.24 22.33
CA SER A 144 8.72 0.56 23.57
C SER A 144 8.54 -0.51 24.66
N GLY A 145 7.46 -1.30 24.58
CA GLY A 145 7.19 -2.42 25.47
C GLY A 145 7.88 -3.74 25.10
N LEU A 146 8.59 -3.81 23.98
CA LEU A 146 9.33 -5.01 23.58
C LEU A 146 10.54 -5.25 24.50
N ASP A 147 10.89 -6.52 24.70
CA ASP A 147 12.07 -6.92 25.48
C ASP A 147 13.34 -6.75 24.64
N TRP A 148 13.92 -5.55 24.68
CA TRP A 148 15.21 -5.23 24.09
C TRP A 148 16.31 -5.83 24.98
N GLN A 149 16.75 -7.06 24.70
CA GLN A 149 17.83 -7.68 25.47
C GLN A 149 19.12 -6.84 25.36
N GLU A 150 19.46 -6.13 26.44
CA GLU A 150 20.70 -5.34 26.58
C GLU A 150 21.98 -6.18 26.59
#